data_AF-A0AAD8B917-F1
#
_entry.id   AF-A0AAD8B917-F1
#
_cell.length_a   1.000
_cell.length_b   1.000
_cell.length_c   1.000
_cell.angle_alpha   90.00
_cell.angle_beta   90.00
_cell.angle_gamma   90.00
#
_symmetry.space_group_name_H-M   'P 1'
#
loop_
_entity.id
_entity.type
_entity.pdbx_description
1 polymer ?
#
loop_
_entity_poly.entity_id
_entity_poly.type
_entity_poly.pdbx_seq_one_letter_code
_entity_poly.pdbx_strand_id
1 'polypeptide(L)'
;MLKGHMSHMHWQKLTFRKVAYSILGIYVLITCYTGFHLLSRKLQNEFKQKIIQERIKTLSEIADDPDWNPWGEEFESEQRPLLQHNAPALWEAQQMEMGAQRAPVAQRSPLERRISNRTESAEHIVEIWGKAAIGLYLWEHIIEGILEERMNGVWSYGEKSLSSISFRFRTGPGVVPSKVPRSTENLLLVLNGRETAKVEVSKMWLELLVTLPHLHNAAVVLLGNEQCNNSWIHPYMAHNGGLVKVVFLVYDSPEIDNIHFYQWPLGVATYRSFPNVKSSDVQIDQRRQYLFNFLGTVYKNSSRETLLRQINNSSYTNLGFIKPRREWMPSETEESREEYVQVLSNSELTFNPVGLNTECYRIYEAMSLGSVPVIEDVLTPGLCQARSGDSHFLTSPLRLLKEFNAPVIYVKNWTQEIDLLLHKEATLSDLERKMRRKTLVEWYSGFKMRMRDRLVNILLSTFFTSSVR
;
A
#
# COMPACT_ATOMS: atom_id res chain seq x y z
N MET A 1 20.28 39.95 85.11
CA MET A 1 19.86 38.54 85.04
C MET A 1 19.58 38.18 83.58
N LEU A 2 19.91 36.95 83.21
CA LEU A 2 19.64 36.23 81.94
C LEU A 2 20.61 36.42 80.76
N LYS A 3 21.40 35.35 80.61
CA LYS A 3 22.23 34.90 79.49
C LYS A 3 21.36 34.58 78.27
N GLY A 4 21.88 34.81 77.06
CA GLY A 4 21.31 34.30 75.81
C GLY A 4 22.40 34.09 74.76
N HIS A 5 22.62 32.84 74.38
CA HIS A 5 23.70 32.29 73.56
C HIS A 5 24.04 33.04 72.25
N MET A 6 25.33 33.27 72.07
CA MET A 6 25.98 33.36 70.75
C MET A 6 25.87 32.02 70.02
N SER A 7 25.26 32.05 68.83
CA SER A 7 25.51 31.07 67.76
C SER A 7 26.35 31.76 66.69
N HIS A 8 27.66 31.53 66.73
CA HIS A 8 28.56 31.96 65.66
C HIS A 8 28.35 31.04 64.46
N MET A 9 27.60 31.50 63.46
CA MET A 9 27.55 30.87 62.15
C MET A 9 28.88 31.13 61.44
N HIS A 10 29.72 30.10 61.41
CA HIS A 10 31.06 30.15 60.82
C HIS A 10 30.94 30.11 59.29
N TRP A 11 30.84 31.28 58.65
CA TRP A 11 31.01 31.40 57.20
C TRP A 11 32.48 31.13 56.87
N GLN A 12 32.80 29.87 56.56
CA GLN A 12 34.07 29.52 55.94
C GLN A 12 34.18 30.28 54.62
N LYS A 13 35.15 31.21 54.54
CA LYS A 13 35.55 31.83 53.28
C LYS A 13 35.91 30.72 52.28
N LEU A 14 35.05 30.48 51.29
CA LEU A 14 35.38 29.61 50.17
C LEU A 14 36.55 30.27 49.43
N THR A 15 37.73 29.69 49.56
CA THR A 15 38.89 30.10 48.77
C THR A 15 38.60 29.79 47.29
N PHE A 16 38.99 30.69 46.38
CA PHE A 16 38.83 30.52 44.93
C PHE A 16 39.29 29.14 44.43
N ARG A 17 40.34 28.58 45.04
CA ARG A 17 40.81 27.20 44.80
C ARG A 17 39.73 26.14 45.05
N LYS A 18 38.97 26.23 46.15
CA LYS A 18 37.89 25.27 46.45
C LYS A 18 36.76 25.36 45.42
N VAL A 19 36.39 26.56 44.99
CA VAL A 19 35.40 26.77 43.92
C VAL A 19 35.90 26.16 42.59
N ALA A 20 37.16 26.43 42.22
CA ALA A 20 37.76 25.90 41.01
C ALA A 20 37.82 24.35 41.02
N TYR A 21 38.20 23.72 42.14
CA TYR A 21 38.20 22.26 42.26
C TYR A 21 36.78 21.67 42.23
N SER A 22 35.78 22.34 42.81
CA SER A 22 34.38 21.92 42.71
C SER A 22 33.86 22.00 41.27
N ILE A 23 34.16 23.08 40.54
CA ILE A 23 33.79 23.22 39.13
C ILE A 23 34.47 22.14 38.28
N LEU A 24 35.76 21.90 38.48
CA LEU A 24 36.50 20.84 37.78
C LEU A 24 35.90 19.45 38.09
N GLY A 25 35.57 19.17 39.34
CA GLY A 25 34.93 17.92 39.74
C GLY A 25 33.56 17.71 39.08
N ILE A 26 32.72 18.75 39.04
CA ILE A 26 31.43 18.72 38.33
C ILE A 26 31.64 18.48 36.83
N TYR A 27 32.62 19.16 36.22
CA TYR A 27 32.92 19.02 34.80
C TYR A 27 33.39 17.60 34.44
N VAL A 28 34.24 17.00 35.28
CA VAL A 28 34.68 15.60 35.13
C VAL A 28 33.48 14.65 35.27
N LEU A 29 32.62 14.84 36.27
CA LEU A 29 31.41 14.02 36.44
C LEU A 29 30.47 14.09 35.24
N ILE A 30 30.23 15.28 34.69
CA ILE A 30 29.39 15.47 33.49
C ILE A 30 30.06 14.81 32.27
N THR A 31 31.37 14.94 32.12
CA THR A 31 32.12 14.34 31.01
C THR A 31 32.11 12.81 31.10
N CYS A 32 32.29 12.24 32.30
CA CYS A 32 32.20 10.80 32.52
C CYS A 32 30.76 10.29 32.31
N TYR A 33 29.75 11.03 32.77
CA TYR A 33 28.34 10.66 32.58
C TYR A 33 27.94 10.68 31.10
N THR A 34 28.31 11.73 30.37
CA THR A 34 28.07 11.82 28.92
C THR A 34 28.84 10.74 28.15
N GLY A 35 30.10 10.48 28.51
CA GLY A 35 30.88 9.36 27.96
C GLY A 35 30.24 8.00 28.20
N PHE A 36 29.78 7.73 29.43
CA PHE A 36 29.04 6.51 29.78
C PHE A 36 27.75 6.40 28.97
N HIS A 37 26.96 7.47 28.86
CA HIS A 37 25.69 7.45 28.14
C HIS A 37 25.87 7.24 26.63
N LEU A 38 26.94 7.76 26.04
CA LEU A 38 27.32 7.52 24.63
C LEU A 38 27.78 6.07 24.43
N LEU A 39 28.60 5.55 25.34
CA LEU A 39 29.10 4.17 25.26
C LEU A 39 27.97 3.15 25.45
N SER A 40 27.09 3.36 26.43
CA SER A 40 25.91 2.51 26.66
C SER A 40 24.96 2.54 25.46
N ARG A 41 24.73 3.70 24.83
CA ARG A 41 23.95 3.79 23.59
C ARG A 41 24.59 3.03 22.44
N LYS A 42 25.91 3.15 22.29
CA LYS A 42 26.66 2.43 21.25
C LYS A 42 26.56 0.90 21.45
N LEU A 43 26.79 0.43 22.67
CA LEU A 43 26.65 -1.00 23.02
C LEU A 43 25.23 -1.52 22.83
N GLN A 44 24.20 -0.74 23.22
CA GLN A 44 22.81 -1.10 22.98
C GLN A 44 22.49 -1.18 21.49
N ASN A 45 23.01 -0.25 20.68
CA ASN A 45 22.82 -0.27 19.22
C ASN A 45 23.53 -1.47 18.58
N GLU A 46 24.76 -1.78 18.98
CA GLU A 46 25.49 -2.96 18.49
C GLU A 46 24.79 -4.27 18.87
N PHE A 47 24.31 -4.38 20.12
CA PHE A 47 23.55 -5.55 20.57
C PHE A 47 22.22 -5.68 19.83
N LYS A 48 21.50 -4.58 19.63
CA LYS A 48 20.26 -4.55 18.85
C LYS A 48 20.52 -4.93 17.39
N GLN A 49 21.58 -4.44 16.77
CA GLN A 49 21.99 -4.84 15.42
C GLN A 49 22.31 -6.33 15.34
N LYS A 50 23.00 -6.89 16.33
CA LYS A 50 23.30 -8.32 16.38
C LYS A 50 22.04 -9.17 16.47
N ILE A 51 21.08 -8.81 17.33
CA ILE A 51 19.78 -9.48 17.42
C ILE A 51 19.02 -9.40 16.09
N ILE A 52 19.00 -8.23 15.46
CA ILE A 52 18.34 -8.04 14.16
C ILE A 52 19.01 -8.91 13.09
N GLN A 53 20.35 -8.97 13.06
CA GLN A 53 21.08 -9.84 12.15
C GLN A 53 20.80 -11.32 12.38
N GLU A 54 20.73 -11.77 13.64
CA GLU A 54 20.34 -13.15 13.97
C GLU A 54 18.92 -13.45 13.48
N ARG A 55 17.96 -12.55 13.72
CA ARG A 55 16.59 -12.68 13.19
C ARG A 55 16.54 -12.72 11.66
N ILE A 56 17.31 -11.87 10.98
CA ILE A 56 17.42 -11.87 9.50
C ILE A 56 18.02 -13.19 9.01
N LYS A 57 19.00 -13.74 9.74
CA LYS A 57 19.61 -15.03 9.40
C LYS A 57 18.59 -16.16 9.56
N THR A 58 17.89 -16.21 10.69
CA THR A 58 16.81 -17.19 10.91
C THR A 58 15.73 -17.07 9.83
N LEU A 59 15.36 -15.86 9.40
CA LEU A 59 14.46 -15.67 8.26
C LEU A 59 15.00 -16.18 6.94
N SER A 60 16.31 -16.08 6.71
CA SER A 60 16.90 -16.58 5.47
C SER A 60 16.84 -18.10 5.46
N GLU A 61 17.14 -18.71 6.61
CA GLU A 61 17.04 -20.17 6.81
C GLU A 61 15.58 -20.66 6.69
N ILE A 62 14.62 -19.90 7.22
CA ILE A 62 13.19 -20.17 7.10
C ILE A 62 12.68 -19.87 5.67
N ALA A 63 13.21 -18.87 4.98
CA ALA A 63 12.85 -18.55 3.59
C ALA A 63 13.40 -19.54 2.57
N ASP A 64 14.44 -20.28 2.96
CA ASP A 64 14.99 -21.38 2.17
C ASP A 64 14.26 -22.72 2.48
N ASP A 65 13.25 -22.73 3.38
CA ASP A 65 12.31 -23.85 3.57
C ASP A 65 11.30 -23.90 2.40
N PRO A 66 11.24 -25.00 1.63
CA PRO A 66 10.35 -25.13 0.48
C PRO A 66 8.86 -25.08 0.82
N ASP A 67 8.47 -25.35 2.08
CA ASP A 67 7.07 -25.32 2.52
C ASP A 67 6.68 -24.00 3.21
N TRP A 68 7.63 -23.10 3.43
CA TRP A 68 7.36 -21.85 4.14
C TRP A 68 6.93 -20.73 3.19
N ASN A 69 5.64 -20.40 3.24
CA ASN A 69 5.08 -19.25 2.54
C ASN A 69 4.60 -18.14 3.50
N PRO A 70 5.46 -17.16 3.83
CA PRO A 70 5.07 -16.01 4.65
C PRO A 70 4.28 -14.99 3.84
N TRP A 71 4.27 -15.13 2.51
CA TRP A 71 3.70 -14.19 1.55
C TRP A 71 2.23 -14.50 1.31
N GLY A 72 1.79 -15.72 1.61
CA GLY A 72 0.40 -16.18 1.47
C GLY A 72 0.19 -16.74 0.07
N GLU A 73 -0.89 -17.49 -0.09
CA GLU A 73 -1.20 -18.20 -1.34
C GLU A 73 -1.25 -17.27 -2.57
N GLU A 74 -1.41 -15.96 -2.33
CA GLU A 74 -1.31 -14.86 -3.30
C GLU A 74 0.01 -14.77 -4.12
N PHE A 75 1.07 -15.46 -3.72
CA PHE A 75 2.35 -15.51 -4.45
C PHE A 75 2.81 -16.93 -4.83
N GLU A 76 1.97 -17.94 -4.60
CA GLU A 76 2.25 -19.31 -5.03
C GLU A 76 1.71 -19.50 -6.46
N SER A 77 2.60 -19.67 -7.44
CA SER A 77 2.18 -20.08 -8.79
C SER A 77 1.74 -21.54 -8.77
N GLU A 78 0.60 -21.88 -9.39
CA GLU A 78 0.22 -23.28 -9.59
C GLU A 78 1.31 -24.02 -10.41
N GLN A 79 1.87 -25.06 -9.78
CA GLN A 79 2.67 -26.15 -10.37
C GLN A 79 3.92 -25.80 -11.18
N ARG A 80 5.10 -25.95 -10.57
CA ARG A 80 6.27 -26.63 -11.20
C ARG A 80 7.02 -27.49 -10.18
N PRO A 81 7.56 -28.66 -10.58
CA PRO A 81 8.15 -29.61 -9.64
C PRO A 81 9.39 -29.04 -8.96
N LEU A 82 9.51 -29.32 -7.66
CA LEU A 82 10.65 -29.02 -6.80
C LEU A 82 11.94 -29.59 -7.42
N LEU A 83 12.65 -28.77 -8.19
CA LEU A 83 14.05 -29.01 -8.50
C LEU A 83 14.88 -28.23 -7.49
N GLN A 84 15.33 -28.98 -6.49
CA GLN A 84 16.33 -28.60 -5.52
C GLN A 84 17.58 -28.10 -6.27
N HIS A 85 17.80 -26.80 -6.31
CA HIS A 85 18.99 -26.20 -6.92
C HIS A 85 19.71 -25.33 -5.90
N ASN A 86 20.94 -25.74 -5.59
CA ASN A 86 21.90 -24.95 -4.84
C ASN A 86 22.11 -23.61 -5.54
N ALA A 87 21.99 -22.51 -4.80
CA ALA A 87 22.19 -21.16 -5.31
C ALA A 87 23.61 -21.03 -5.92
N PRO A 88 23.73 -20.61 -7.19
CA PRO A 88 25.04 -20.22 -7.72
C PRO A 88 25.47 -18.91 -7.05
N ALA A 89 26.68 -18.91 -6.49
CA ALA A 89 27.37 -17.70 -6.09
C ALA A 89 27.77 -16.93 -7.36
N LEU A 90 27.32 -15.68 -7.51
CA LEU A 90 27.96 -14.54 -8.21
C LEU A 90 26.91 -13.46 -8.52
N TRP A 91 26.74 -12.53 -7.57
CA TRP A 91 26.07 -11.25 -7.82
C TRP A 91 27.12 -10.15 -7.79
N GLU A 92 27.73 -9.85 -8.94
CA GLU A 92 28.44 -8.57 -9.11
C GLU A 92 28.74 -8.15 -10.57
N ALA A 93 28.26 -8.84 -11.59
CA ALA A 93 28.52 -8.43 -12.98
C ALA A 93 27.35 -8.66 -13.91
N GLN A 94 26.40 -7.72 -13.95
CA GLN A 94 25.52 -7.50 -15.10
C GLN A 94 24.82 -6.13 -14.99
N GLN A 95 25.63 -5.08 -14.94
CA GLN A 95 25.24 -3.74 -15.36
C GLN A 95 26.06 -3.42 -16.60
N MET A 96 25.58 -3.82 -17.78
CA MET A 96 25.89 -3.16 -19.06
C MET A 96 25.11 -3.83 -20.21
N GLU A 97 24.53 -2.95 -21.03
CA GLU A 97 24.03 -3.11 -22.40
C GLU A 97 22.54 -3.41 -22.67
N MET A 98 22.05 -2.61 -23.63
CA MET A 98 20.82 -2.66 -24.43
C MET A 98 19.59 -1.98 -23.81
N GLY A 99 18.93 -1.02 -24.45
CA GLY A 99 18.95 -0.59 -25.85
C GLY A 99 17.51 -0.26 -26.23
N ALA A 100 17.21 1.03 -26.38
CA ALA A 100 15.84 1.54 -26.54
C ALA A 100 15.18 1.07 -27.85
N GLN A 101 13.96 0.52 -27.75
CA GLN A 101 13.03 0.41 -28.87
C GLN A 101 11.67 1.00 -28.48
N ARG A 102 11.27 2.05 -29.21
CA ARG A 102 10.05 2.83 -29.00
C ARG A 102 8.84 2.14 -29.66
N ALA A 103 7.74 2.05 -28.93
CA ALA A 103 6.40 1.71 -29.42
C ALA A 103 5.43 2.92 -29.24
N PRO A 104 4.29 2.96 -29.96
CA PRO A 104 3.65 4.20 -30.39
C PRO A 104 2.72 4.86 -29.36
N VAL A 105 2.41 6.12 -29.68
CA VAL A 105 1.91 7.22 -28.84
C VAL A 105 0.54 6.95 -28.19
N ALA A 106 0.54 6.82 -26.86
CA ALA A 106 -0.62 7.06 -26.00
C ALA A 106 -0.59 8.51 -25.46
N GLN A 107 -1.76 9.06 -25.13
CA GLN A 107 -1.92 10.45 -24.68
C GLN A 107 -1.05 10.76 -23.44
N ARG A 108 -0.15 11.74 -23.59
CA ARG A 108 0.89 12.08 -22.61
C ARG A 108 0.33 12.72 -21.33
N SER A 109 0.85 12.28 -20.18
CA SER A 109 0.59 12.88 -18.87
C SER A 109 0.98 14.38 -18.85
N PRO A 110 0.28 15.24 -18.09
CA PRO A 110 0.71 16.61 -17.84
C PRO A 110 2.14 16.73 -17.28
N LEU A 111 2.61 15.71 -16.54
CA LEU A 111 3.97 15.62 -16.02
C LEU A 111 4.99 15.40 -17.15
N GLU A 112 4.66 14.54 -18.12
CA GLU A 112 5.49 14.29 -19.32
C GLU A 112 5.59 15.53 -20.23
N ARG A 113 4.54 16.37 -20.24
CA ARG A 113 4.52 17.65 -20.97
C ARG A 113 5.48 18.70 -20.40
N ARG A 114 5.84 18.62 -19.11
CA ARG A 114 6.79 19.54 -18.47
C ARG A 114 8.26 19.19 -18.74
N ILE A 115 8.55 18.00 -19.25
CA ILE A 115 9.91 17.47 -19.40
C ILE A 115 10.62 18.00 -20.66
N SER A 116 9.89 18.52 -21.67
CA SER A 116 10.55 18.97 -22.91
C SER A 116 11.44 20.21 -22.76
N ASN A 117 11.50 20.86 -21.58
CA ASN A 117 12.18 22.14 -21.38
C ASN A 117 13.11 22.22 -20.15
N ARG A 118 13.60 21.11 -19.57
CA ARG A 118 14.62 21.18 -18.52
C ARG A 118 15.79 20.22 -18.77
N THR A 119 16.97 20.82 -18.83
CA THR A 119 18.33 20.26 -18.78
C THR A 119 18.48 19.16 -17.73
N GLU A 120 19.30 18.14 -18.07
CA GLU A 120 19.77 17.01 -17.25
C GLU A 120 19.71 17.27 -15.73
N SER A 121 18.58 16.95 -15.10
CA SER A 121 18.47 16.89 -13.64
C SER A 121 18.90 15.51 -13.19
N ALA A 122 19.76 15.42 -12.17
CA ALA A 122 20.20 14.16 -11.57
C ALA A 122 19.01 13.21 -11.34
N GLU A 123 19.10 12.01 -11.92
CA GLU A 123 18.05 10.99 -11.81
C GLU A 123 18.11 10.38 -10.40
N HIS A 124 17.02 10.52 -9.63
CA HIS A 124 16.91 9.91 -8.31
C HIS A 124 16.51 8.44 -8.46
N ILE A 125 17.22 7.53 -7.78
CA ILE A 125 16.86 6.11 -7.79
C ILE A 125 16.03 5.79 -6.54
N VAL A 126 14.87 5.18 -6.73
CA VAL A 126 14.03 4.63 -5.65
C VAL A 126 13.82 3.14 -5.89
N GLU A 127 14.33 2.32 -4.98
CA GLU A 127 14.04 0.88 -4.96
C GLU A 127 12.63 0.67 -4.38
N ILE A 128 11.88 -0.26 -4.96
CA ILE A 128 10.58 -0.70 -4.46
C ILE A 128 10.67 -2.20 -4.17
N TRP A 129 10.43 -2.61 -2.93
CA TRP A 129 10.43 -4.02 -2.55
C TRP A 129 9.01 -4.49 -2.21
N GLY A 130 8.48 -5.32 -3.10
CA GLY A 130 7.12 -5.85 -3.12
C GLY A 130 6.93 -7.07 -2.24
N LYS A 131 6.25 -6.93 -1.09
CA LYS A 131 5.96 -8.04 -0.17
C LYS A 131 4.48 -8.17 0.21
N ALA A 132 3.60 -7.60 -0.62
CA ALA A 132 2.16 -7.75 -0.53
C ALA A 132 1.55 -7.66 -1.94
N ALA A 133 0.42 -8.33 -2.18
CA ALA A 133 -0.24 -8.37 -3.50
C ALA A 133 -0.48 -6.97 -4.12
N ILE A 134 -0.73 -5.96 -3.28
CA ILE A 134 -0.89 -4.56 -3.69
C ILE A 134 0.33 -3.99 -4.43
N GLY A 135 1.51 -4.62 -4.30
CA GLY A 135 2.73 -4.24 -5.00
C GLY A 135 2.63 -4.42 -6.52
N LEU A 136 1.95 -5.48 -6.99
CA LEU A 136 1.71 -5.67 -8.42
C LEU A 136 0.73 -4.61 -8.95
N TYR A 137 -0.31 -4.27 -8.18
CA TYR A 137 -1.21 -3.18 -8.55
C TYR A 137 -0.46 -1.84 -8.65
N LEU A 138 0.37 -1.53 -7.65
CA LEU A 138 1.25 -0.35 -7.67
C LEU A 138 2.13 -0.32 -8.93
N TRP A 139 2.79 -1.44 -9.26
CA TRP A 139 3.74 -1.48 -10.36
C TRP A 139 3.07 -1.49 -11.73
N GLU A 140 2.17 -2.43 -11.98
CA GLU A 140 1.62 -2.71 -13.32
C GLU A 140 0.46 -1.78 -13.67
N HIS A 141 -0.36 -1.38 -12.68
CA HIS A 141 -1.57 -0.59 -12.94
C HIS A 141 -1.39 0.91 -12.69
N ILE A 142 -0.61 1.29 -11.68
CA ILE A 142 -0.39 2.70 -11.32
C ILE A 142 0.88 3.25 -11.98
N ILE A 143 2.04 2.61 -11.76
CA ILE A 143 3.31 3.00 -12.38
C ILE A 143 3.33 2.63 -13.87
N GLU A 144 2.59 1.59 -14.27
CA GLU A 144 2.57 1.01 -15.62
C GLU A 144 3.94 0.47 -16.03
N GLY A 145 4.67 -0.10 -15.08
CA GLY A 145 5.94 -0.78 -15.29
C GLY A 145 5.75 -2.18 -15.88
N ILE A 146 6.77 -2.66 -16.57
CA ILE A 146 6.84 -4.04 -17.07
C ILE A 146 7.66 -4.86 -16.07
N LEU A 147 7.25 -6.09 -15.82
CA LEU A 147 8.00 -7.06 -15.02
C LEU A 147 8.64 -8.11 -15.91
N GLU A 148 9.86 -8.46 -15.56
CA GLU A 148 10.59 -9.58 -16.13
C GLU A 148 10.86 -10.61 -15.04
N GLU A 149 10.52 -11.86 -15.31
CA GLU A 149 10.87 -12.97 -14.43
C GLU A 149 12.39 -13.16 -14.40
N ARG A 150 12.91 -13.43 -13.20
CA ARG A 150 14.32 -13.67 -12.93
C ARG A 150 14.44 -15.01 -12.20
N MET A 151 15.54 -15.72 -12.46
CA MET A 151 15.82 -17.03 -11.85
C MET A 151 14.63 -18.02 -12.01
N ASN A 152 14.16 -18.23 -13.25
CA ASN A 152 13.05 -19.14 -13.56
C ASN A 152 11.75 -18.84 -12.77
N GLY A 153 11.45 -17.56 -12.51
CA GLY A 153 10.22 -17.13 -11.85
C GLY A 153 10.29 -16.99 -10.33
N VAL A 154 11.45 -17.25 -9.70
CA VAL A 154 11.63 -17.12 -8.25
C VAL A 154 11.41 -15.68 -7.76
N TRP A 155 11.73 -14.70 -8.61
CA TRP A 155 11.43 -13.29 -8.36
C TRP A 155 11.27 -12.54 -9.68
N SER A 156 10.70 -11.34 -9.61
CA SER A 156 10.51 -10.48 -10.77
C SER A 156 11.15 -9.12 -10.55
N TYR A 157 11.70 -8.55 -11.62
CA TYR A 157 12.33 -7.23 -11.65
C TYR A 157 11.65 -6.34 -12.67
N GLY A 158 11.55 -5.05 -12.38
CA GLY A 158 11.18 -4.05 -13.36
C GLY A 158 11.86 -2.72 -13.09
N GLU A 159 12.08 -1.94 -14.15
CA GLU A 159 12.61 -0.58 -14.04
C GLU A 159 11.74 0.39 -14.84
N LYS A 160 11.43 1.54 -14.26
CA LYS A 160 10.64 2.58 -14.93
C LYS A 160 10.94 3.95 -14.37
N SER A 161 11.29 4.89 -15.24
CA SER A 161 11.47 6.30 -14.86
C SER A 161 10.16 7.08 -15.02
N LEU A 162 9.81 7.86 -13.99
CA LEU A 162 8.71 8.81 -13.97
C LEU A 162 9.21 10.14 -13.40
N SER A 163 9.04 11.23 -14.15
CA SER A 163 9.65 12.52 -13.79
C SER A 163 11.18 12.41 -13.67
N SER A 164 11.75 12.74 -12.52
CA SER A 164 13.16 12.63 -12.19
C SER A 164 13.47 11.44 -11.28
N ILE A 165 12.54 10.50 -11.12
CA ILE A 165 12.73 9.27 -10.33
C ILE A 165 12.82 8.07 -11.29
N SER A 166 13.90 7.30 -11.19
CA SER A 166 13.96 5.91 -11.68
C SER A 166 13.51 4.96 -10.58
N PHE A 167 12.41 4.24 -10.82
CA PHE A 167 11.93 3.20 -9.93
C PHE A 167 12.48 1.84 -10.33
N ARG A 168 12.98 1.09 -9.35
CA ARG A 168 13.44 -0.29 -9.51
C ARG A 168 12.62 -1.21 -8.62
N PHE A 169 11.75 -2.01 -9.21
CA PHE A 169 10.83 -2.86 -8.47
C PHE A 169 11.32 -4.30 -8.42
N ARG A 170 11.23 -4.88 -7.22
CA ARG A 170 11.57 -6.28 -6.94
C ARG A 170 10.41 -6.91 -6.19
N THR A 171 9.91 -8.04 -6.67
CA THR A 171 8.84 -8.78 -5.99
C THR A 171 9.02 -10.29 -6.14
N GLY A 172 8.31 -11.07 -5.32
CA GLY A 172 8.30 -12.53 -5.35
C GLY A 172 9.00 -13.18 -4.14
N PRO A 173 8.93 -14.52 -4.04
CA PRO A 173 9.49 -15.28 -2.92
C PRO A 173 10.98 -15.05 -2.69
N GLY A 174 11.78 -14.94 -3.76
CA GLY A 174 13.23 -14.74 -3.67
C GLY A 174 13.68 -13.38 -3.11
N VAL A 175 12.76 -12.41 -2.98
CA VAL A 175 13.06 -11.10 -2.40
C VAL A 175 13.00 -11.20 -0.88
N VAL A 176 14.15 -11.44 -0.25
CA VAL A 176 14.29 -11.66 1.20
C VAL A 176 15.29 -10.68 1.83
N PRO A 177 15.18 -10.37 3.14
CA PRO A 177 16.01 -9.37 3.80
C PRO A 177 17.52 -9.54 3.67
N SER A 178 18.02 -10.77 3.55
CA SER A 178 19.45 -11.06 3.38
C SER A 178 19.97 -10.84 1.96
N LYS A 179 19.08 -10.86 0.96
CA LYS A 179 19.42 -10.86 -0.48
C LYS A 179 19.17 -9.51 -1.16
N VAL A 180 18.48 -8.57 -0.50
CA VAL A 180 18.20 -7.25 -1.06
C VAL A 180 19.45 -6.35 -1.14
N PRO A 181 19.53 -5.39 -2.09
CA PRO A 181 20.72 -4.56 -2.28
C PRO A 181 21.06 -3.69 -1.05
N ARG A 182 22.26 -3.86 -0.51
CA ARG A 182 22.77 -3.07 0.64
C ARG A 182 23.13 -1.62 0.30
N SER A 183 23.33 -1.33 -0.99
CA SER A 183 23.60 0.01 -1.53
C SER A 183 22.35 0.88 -1.68
N THR A 184 21.17 0.39 -1.26
CA THR A 184 19.91 1.11 -1.40
C THR A 184 19.89 2.41 -0.59
N GLU A 185 19.68 3.54 -1.27
CA GLU A 185 19.60 4.87 -0.65
C GLU A 185 18.16 5.31 -0.37
N ASN A 186 17.25 5.06 -1.30
CA ASN A 186 15.85 5.46 -1.21
C ASN A 186 14.96 4.25 -1.46
N LEU A 187 14.03 3.99 -0.54
CA LEU A 187 13.26 2.75 -0.53
C LEU A 187 11.76 3.03 -0.32
N LEU A 188 10.94 2.36 -1.13
CA LEU A 188 9.51 2.20 -0.92
C LEU A 188 9.21 0.72 -0.64
N LEU A 189 8.92 0.39 0.62
CA LEU A 189 8.48 -0.95 1.00
C LEU A 189 7.00 -1.13 0.70
N VAL A 190 6.60 -2.29 0.18
CA VAL A 190 5.19 -2.66 0.05
C VAL A 190 4.90 -3.82 1.00
N LEU A 191 4.11 -3.56 2.05
CA LEU A 191 3.95 -4.43 3.20
C LEU A 191 2.50 -4.91 3.37
N ASN A 192 2.33 -6.05 4.02
CA ASN A 192 1.03 -6.67 4.31
C ASN A 192 0.74 -6.59 5.81
N GLY A 193 -0.26 -5.79 6.18
CA GLY A 193 -0.73 -5.59 7.55
C GLY A 193 -2.09 -6.21 7.84
N ARG A 194 -2.61 -7.10 6.97
CA ARG A 194 -3.97 -7.64 7.10
C ARG A 194 -4.16 -8.49 8.36
N GLU A 195 -3.17 -9.31 8.69
CA GLU A 195 -3.25 -10.30 9.77
C GLU A 195 -1.98 -10.33 10.62
N THR A 196 -2.08 -10.80 11.85
CA THR A 196 -0.98 -10.80 12.82
C THR A 196 0.31 -11.44 12.28
N ALA A 197 0.21 -12.59 11.62
CA ALA A 197 1.39 -13.26 11.03
C ALA A 197 2.06 -12.39 9.95
N LYS A 198 1.27 -11.69 9.12
CA LYS A 198 1.76 -10.77 8.08
C LYS A 198 2.36 -9.50 8.68
N VAL A 199 1.79 -9.02 9.78
CA VAL A 199 2.34 -7.90 10.56
C VAL A 199 3.72 -8.24 11.11
N GLU A 200 3.91 -9.44 11.68
CA GLU A 200 5.23 -9.83 12.19
C GLU A 200 6.29 -9.89 11.08
N VAL A 201 5.96 -10.46 9.92
CA VAL A 201 6.86 -10.43 8.74
C VAL A 201 7.14 -9.00 8.29
N SER A 202 6.13 -8.13 8.27
CA SER A 202 6.29 -6.72 7.89
C SER A 202 7.18 -5.94 8.86
N LYS A 203 7.07 -6.20 10.17
CA LYS A 203 7.96 -5.61 11.19
C LYS A 203 9.42 -5.97 10.95
N MET A 204 9.71 -7.18 10.49
CA MET A 204 11.08 -7.61 10.20
C MET A 204 11.69 -6.83 9.03
N TRP A 205 10.91 -6.50 8.00
CA TRP A 205 11.35 -5.61 6.92
C TRP A 205 11.62 -4.19 7.41
N LEU A 206 10.83 -3.70 8.37
CA LEU A 206 11.06 -2.39 8.98
C LEU A 206 12.28 -2.38 9.90
N GLU A 207 12.55 -3.47 10.61
CA GLU A 207 13.75 -3.65 11.44
C GLU A 207 15.03 -3.71 10.58
N LEU A 208 14.96 -4.33 9.39
CA LEU A 208 16.07 -4.38 8.43
C LEU A 208 16.60 -2.99 8.06
N LEU A 209 15.74 -1.97 8.00
CA LEU A 209 16.10 -0.61 7.57
C LEU A 209 17.28 -0.04 8.37
N VAL A 210 17.37 -0.34 9.67
CA VAL A 210 18.44 0.13 10.56
C VAL A 210 19.81 -0.46 10.20
N THR A 211 19.82 -1.55 9.42
CA THR A 211 21.03 -2.27 9.00
C THR A 211 21.50 -1.89 7.59
N LEU A 212 20.79 -1.01 6.89
CA LEU A 212 21.14 -0.57 5.54
C LEU A 212 22.06 0.66 5.64
N PRO A 213 23.36 0.53 5.29
CA PRO A 213 24.35 1.58 5.57
C PRO A 213 24.17 2.86 4.76
N HIS A 214 23.54 2.77 3.59
CA HIS A 214 23.34 3.89 2.66
C HIS A 214 21.91 4.44 2.68
N LEU A 215 21.02 3.88 3.50
CA LEU A 215 19.62 4.27 3.50
C LEU A 215 19.45 5.69 4.03
N HIS A 216 18.96 6.58 3.16
CA HIS A 216 18.61 7.96 3.47
C HIS A 216 17.10 8.15 3.64
N ASN A 217 16.32 7.41 2.87
CA ASN A 217 14.89 7.63 2.73
C ASN A 217 14.11 6.31 2.71
N ALA A 218 13.07 6.22 3.54
CA ALA A 218 12.14 5.09 3.52
C ALA A 218 10.69 5.56 3.55
N ALA A 219 9.85 4.91 2.74
CA ALA A 219 8.40 5.05 2.70
C ALA A 219 7.77 3.66 2.65
N VAL A 220 6.46 3.58 2.95
CA VAL A 220 5.71 2.32 2.95
C VAL A 220 4.41 2.46 2.17
N VAL A 221 4.08 1.49 1.32
CA VAL A 221 2.70 1.20 0.90
C VAL A 221 2.20 0.04 1.76
N LEU A 222 1.18 0.28 2.58
CA LEU A 222 0.67 -0.71 3.52
C LEU A 222 -0.71 -1.19 3.07
N LEU A 223 -0.79 -2.48 2.71
CA LEU A 223 -2.07 -3.18 2.65
C LEU A 223 -2.56 -3.37 4.08
N GLY A 224 -3.40 -2.43 4.55
CA GLY A 224 -3.84 -2.36 5.93
C GLY A 224 -4.79 -3.49 6.32
N ASN A 225 -5.03 -3.59 7.63
CA ASN A 225 -6.08 -4.44 8.19
C ASN A 225 -7.48 -3.92 7.81
N GLU A 226 -8.41 -4.82 7.51
CA GLU A 226 -9.78 -4.50 7.08
C GLU A 226 -10.62 -3.84 8.17
N GLN A 227 -10.25 -4.03 9.44
CA GLN A 227 -10.82 -3.32 10.59
C GLN A 227 -9.98 -2.08 10.98
N CYS A 228 -9.01 -1.73 10.16
CA CYS A 228 -8.19 -0.52 10.22
C CYS A 228 -7.33 -0.42 11.50
N ASN A 229 -6.98 -1.56 12.07
CA ASN A 229 -6.02 -1.66 13.18
C ASN A 229 -4.58 -1.70 12.65
N ASN A 230 -4.01 -0.52 12.41
CA ASN A 230 -2.67 -0.37 11.83
C ASN A 230 -1.66 0.35 12.75
N SER A 231 -2.00 0.56 14.03
CA SER A 231 -1.17 1.34 14.98
C SER A 231 0.21 0.74 15.25
N TRP A 232 0.41 -0.55 14.95
CA TRP A 232 1.71 -1.22 15.05
C TRP A 232 2.80 -0.59 14.18
N ILE A 233 2.44 0.20 13.15
CA ILE A 233 3.41 0.91 12.29
C ILE A 233 4.01 2.14 12.97
N HIS A 234 3.32 2.71 13.97
CA HIS A 234 3.69 3.98 14.59
C HIS A 234 5.13 4.05 15.11
N PRO A 235 5.69 3.01 15.78
CA PRO A 235 7.07 3.05 16.27
C PRO A 235 8.13 3.16 15.16
N TYR A 236 7.78 2.84 13.91
CA TYR A 236 8.70 2.88 12.77
C TYR A 236 8.65 4.21 12.01
N MET A 237 7.71 5.10 12.35
CA MET A 237 7.57 6.42 11.74
C MET A 237 8.67 7.36 12.20
N ALA A 238 9.18 8.20 11.29
CA ALA A 238 10.27 9.14 11.54
C ALA A 238 9.93 10.15 12.66
N HIS A 239 8.69 10.63 12.71
CA HIS A 239 8.23 11.53 13.78
C HIS A 239 8.15 10.86 15.16
N ASN A 240 8.21 9.52 15.22
CA ASN A 240 8.27 8.72 16.45
C ASN A 240 9.67 8.11 16.68
N GLY A 241 10.70 8.55 15.95
CA GLY A 241 12.07 8.09 16.08
C GLY A 241 12.45 6.87 15.22
N GLY A 242 11.57 6.43 14.32
CA GLY A 242 11.87 5.41 13.32
C GLY A 242 12.48 5.99 12.03
N LEU A 243 12.46 5.21 10.94
CA LEU A 243 13.06 5.58 9.65
C LEU A 243 12.04 5.83 8.53
N VAL A 244 10.77 5.44 8.72
CA VAL A 244 9.72 5.59 7.71
C VAL A 244 9.19 7.02 7.73
N LYS A 245 9.41 7.76 6.64
CA LYS A 245 8.96 9.16 6.53
C LYS A 245 7.47 9.29 6.22
N VAL A 246 6.94 8.39 5.40
CA VAL A 246 5.56 8.45 4.90
C VAL A 246 5.00 7.05 4.66
N VAL A 247 3.69 6.89 4.88
CA VAL A 247 2.91 5.68 4.64
C VAL A 247 1.74 6.00 3.69
N PHE A 248 1.60 5.21 2.64
CA PHE A 248 0.42 5.11 1.80
C PHE A 248 -0.42 3.94 2.30
N LEU A 249 -1.56 4.22 2.94
CA LEU A 249 -2.35 3.24 3.66
C LEU A 249 -3.61 2.86 2.89
N VAL A 250 -3.80 1.57 2.65
CA VAL A 250 -5.04 1.01 2.08
C VAL A 250 -6.13 0.95 3.15
N TYR A 251 -7.37 1.23 2.73
CA TYR A 251 -8.58 1.43 3.55
C TYR A 251 -8.61 2.75 4.31
N ASP A 252 -9.84 3.24 4.54
CA ASP A 252 -10.08 4.40 5.39
C ASP A 252 -9.46 4.22 6.78
N SER A 253 -8.85 5.27 7.31
CA SER A 253 -8.26 5.22 8.64
C SER A 253 -8.31 6.59 9.34
N PRO A 254 -8.41 6.62 10.68
CA PRO A 254 -8.22 7.83 11.47
C PRO A 254 -6.77 8.34 11.41
N GLU A 255 -5.82 7.51 10.95
CA GLU A 255 -4.42 7.90 10.85
C GLU A 255 -4.12 8.81 9.66
N ILE A 256 -4.99 8.84 8.64
CA ILE A 256 -4.78 9.63 7.43
C ILE A 256 -4.78 11.13 7.76
N ASP A 257 -3.60 11.73 7.77
CA ASP A 257 -3.34 13.15 8.06
C ASP A 257 -2.90 13.95 6.82
N ASN A 258 -2.66 13.29 5.69
CA ASN A 258 -2.08 13.87 4.48
C ASN A 258 -0.73 14.57 4.69
N ILE A 259 0.02 14.12 5.71
CA ILE A 259 1.38 14.59 6.01
C ILE A 259 2.29 13.36 6.11
N HIS A 260 1.99 12.45 7.03
CA HIS A 260 2.71 11.20 7.27
C HIS A 260 1.96 9.99 6.74
N PHE A 261 0.63 10.05 6.70
CA PHE A 261 -0.26 9.00 6.25
C PHE A 261 -1.17 9.52 5.15
N TYR A 262 -1.08 8.92 3.97
CA TYR A 262 -1.91 9.22 2.81
C TYR A 262 -2.77 8.02 2.46
N GLN A 263 -4.03 8.26 2.11
CA GLN A 263 -4.92 7.20 1.66
C GLN A 263 -4.44 6.62 0.32
N TRP A 264 -4.44 5.30 0.21
CA TRP A 264 -4.12 4.54 -1.00
C TRP A 264 -5.32 3.67 -1.42
N PRO A 265 -5.62 3.54 -2.73
CA PRO A 265 -6.68 2.65 -3.18
C PRO A 265 -6.28 1.18 -3.04
N LEU A 266 -7.26 0.32 -2.76
CA LEU A 266 -7.07 -1.13 -2.78
C LEU A 266 -6.76 -1.67 -4.19
N GLY A 267 -7.34 -1.08 -5.23
CA GLY A 267 -7.14 -1.52 -6.61
C GLY A 267 -7.83 -2.83 -6.95
N VAL A 268 -7.32 -3.53 -7.97
CA VAL A 268 -7.85 -4.83 -8.44
C VAL A 268 -7.12 -6.00 -7.78
N ALA A 269 -7.73 -7.19 -7.75
CA ALA A 269 -7.11 -8.37 -7.16
C ALA A 269 -6.02 -8.98 -8.07
N THR A 270 -4.86 -8.35 -8.14
CA THR A 270 -3.70 -8.85 -8.92
C THR A 270 -3.24 -10.24 -8.48
N TYR A 271 -3.42 -10.60 -7.20
CA TYR A 271 -3.13 -11.95 -6.70
C TYR A 271 -4.06 -13.04 -7.24
N ARG A 272 -5.20 -12.66 -7.82
CA ARG A 272 -6.08 -13.55 -8.60
C ARG A 272 -5.88 -13.39 -10.10
N SER A 273 -4.75 -12.79 -10.48
CA SER A 273 -4.39 -12.51 -11.86
C SER A 273 -5.42 -11.68 -12.62
N PHE A 274 -6.15 -10.78 -11.92
CA PHE A 274 -7.10 -9.89 -12.59
C PHE A 274 -6.36 -9.04 -13.65
N PRO A 275 -6.87 -8.96 -14.90
CA PRO A 275 -6.12 -8.38 -16.00
C PRO A 275 -5.92 -6.86 -15.87
N ASN A 276 -4.80 -6.37 -16.39
CA ASN A 276 -4.57 -4.94 -16.57
C ASN A 276 -5.23 -4.43 -17.85
N VAL A 277 -6.53 -4.15 -17.76
CA VAL A 277 -7.36 -3.67 -18.87
C VAL A 277 -7.03 -2.21 -19.21
N LYS A 278 -6.69 -1.92 -20.46
CA LYS A 278 -6.54 -0.54 -20.95
C LYS A 278 -7.90 0.04 -21.29
N SER A 279 -8.06 1.35 -21.10
CA SER A 279 -9.31 2.03 -21.43
C SER A 279 -9.70 1.91 -22.92
N SER A 280 -8.72 1.78 -23.81
CA SER A 280 -8.92 1.56 -25.25
C SER A 280 -9.54 0.20 -25.57
N ASP A 281 -9.37 -0.78 -24.70
CA ASP A 281 -9.73 -2.18 -24.96
C ASP A 281 -11.16 -2.48 -24.46
N VAL A 282 -11.77 -1.54 -23.71
CA VAL A 282 -13.13 -1.68 -23.22
C VAL A 282 -14.12 -1.39 -24.34
N GLN A 283 -15.02 -2.34 -24.61
CA GLN A 283 -16.03 -2.20 -25.65
C GLN A 283 -17.16 -1.26 -25.21
N ILE A 284 -16.99 0.05 -25.48
CA ILE A 284 -17.95 1.07 -25.07
C ILE A 284 -19.27 0.96 -25.84
N ASP A 285 -19.23 0.63 -27.13
CA ASP A 285 -20.42 0.67 -27.99
C ASP A 285 -21.27 -0.60 -27.95
N GLN A 286 -20.75 -1.68 -27.37
CA GLN A 286 -21.44 -2.95 -27.30
C GLN A 286 -22.66 -2.87 -26.37
N ARG A 287 -23.77 -3.44 -26.80
CA ARG A 287 -24.93 -3.66 -25.93
C ARG A 287 -24.60 -4.79 -24.96
N ARG A 288 -24.80 -4.54 -23.67
CA ARG A 288 -24.51 -5.50 -22.61
C ARG A 288 -25.69 -6.44 -22.38
N GLN A 289 -25.38 -7.68 -22.00
CA GLN A 289 -26.36 -8.73 -21.79
C GLN A 289 -27.09 -8.57 -20.46
N TYR A 290 -26.37 -8.18 -19.40
CA TYR A 290 -26.90 -8.13 -18.05
C TYR A 290 -27.11 -6.70 -17.58
N LEU A 291 -28.23 -6.45 -16.91
CA LEU A 291 -28.49 -5.19 -16.23
C LEU A 291 -27.60 -5.02 -15.00
N PHE A 292 -27.30 -6.11 -14.31
CA PHE A 292 -26.43 -6.13 -13.14
C PHE A 292 -25.71 -7.46 -12.98
N ASN A 293 -24.66 -7.49 -12.18
CA ASN A 293 -24.07 -8.74 -11.70
C ASN A 293 -23.70 -8.70 -10.21
N PHE A 294 -23.56 -9.89 -9.64
CA PHE A 294 -22.87 -10.13 -8.38
C PHE A 294 -22.19 -11.50 -8.40
N LEU A 295 -20.86 -11.47 -8.25
CA LEU A 295 -20.04 -12.63 -7.97
C LEU A 295 -19.25 -12.37 -6.69
N GLY A 296 -19.23 -13.35 -5.79
CA GLY A 296 -18.48 -13.26 -4.54
C GLY A 296 -18.97 -14.21 -3.46
N THR A 297 -18.15 -14.38 -2.43
CA THR A 297 -18.46 -15.23 -1.27
C THR A 297 -19.57 -14.59 -0.43
N VAL A 298 -20.57 -15.38 -0.04
CA VAL A 298 -21.69 -14.93 0.81
C VAL A 298 -21.52 -15.48 2.21
N TYR A 299 -21.27 -14.60 3.16
CA TYR A 299 -21.18 -14.96 4.57
C TYR A 299 -22.56 -14.93 5.23
N LYS A 300 -22.76 -15.78 6.23
CA LYS A 300 -23.99 -15.76 7.03
C LYS A 300 -24.14 -14.42 7.75
N ASN A 301 -25.37 -13.92 7.86
CA ASN A 301 -25.68 -12.66 8.55
C ASN A 301 -24.92 -11.46 7.97
N SER A 302 -24.69 -11.46 6.66
CA SER A 302 -23.97 -10.38 5.97
C SER A 302 -24.89 -9.56 5.07
N SER A 303 -24.43 -8.37 4.71
CA SER A 303 -25.16 -7.56 3.72
C SER A 303 -25.24 -8.24 2.35
N ARG A 304 -24.29 -9.13 2.02
CA ARG A 304 -24.32 -9.95 0.80
C ARG A 304 -25.52 -10.88 0.77
N GLU A 305 -25.87 -11.49 1.90
CA GLU A 305 -27.07 -12.33 2.03
C GLU A 305 -28.34 -11.49 1.90
N THR A 306 -28.34 -10.30 2.50
CA THR A 306 -29.46 -9.35 2.37
C THR A 306 -29.66 -8.94 0.91
N LEU A 307 -28.60 -8.53 0.22
CA LEU A 307 -28.63 -8.20 -1.21
C LEU A 307 -29.25 -9.33 -2.04
N LEU A 308 -28.75 -10.56 -1.89
CA LEU A 308 -29.25 -11.70 -2.66
C LEU A 308 -30.72 -12.00 -2.39
N ARG A 309 -31.17 -11.87 -1.14
CA ARG A 309 -32.59 -12.01 -0.79
C ARG A 309 -33.44 -10.96 -1.50
N GLN A 310 -32.99 -9.71 -1.52
CA GLN A 310 -33.74 -8.64 -2.19
C GLN A 310 -33.74 -8.79 -3.71
N ILE A 311 -32.61 -9.20 -4.32
CA ILE A 311 -32.56 -9.51 -5.75
C ILE A 311 -33.55 -10.59 -6.09
N ASN A 312 -33.60 -11.71 -5.35
CA ASN A 312 -34.50 -12.81 -5.65
C ASN A 312 -35.99 -12.43 -5.57
N ASN A 313 -36.32 -11.42 -4.76
CA ASN A 313 -37.67 -10.89 -4.61
C ASN A 313 -38.00 -9.77 -5.60
N SER A 314 -37.02 -9.28 -6.36
CA SER A 314 -37.17 -8.19 -7.31
C SER A 314 -37.94 -8.63 -8.57
N SER A 315 -38.62 -7.69 -9.23
CA SER A 315 -39.12 -7.91 -10.59
C SER A 315 -38.01 -8.02 -11.64
N TYR A 316 -36.77 -7.67 -11.28
CA TYR A 316 -35.60 -7.62 -12.16
C TYR A 316 -34.66 -8.83 -12.02
N THR A 317 -34.99 -9.85 -11.21
CA THR A 317 -34.13 -11.01 -10.91
C THR A 317 -33.51 -11.65 -12.15
N ASN A 318 -34.30 -11.79 -13.22
CA ASN A 318 -33.88 -12.48 -14.45
C ASN A 318 -33.06 -11.61 -15.41
N LEU A 319 -32.81 -10.34 -15.08
CA LEU A 319 -32.02 -9.42 -15.92
C LEU A 319 -30.54 -9.35 -15.50
N GLY A 320 -30.15 -10.00 -14.40
CA GLY A 320 -28.78 -9.96 -13.90
C GLY A 320 -28.06 -11.31 -13.95
N PHE A 321 -26.75 -11.28 -13.73
CA PHE A 321 -25.91 -12.47 -13.55
C PHE A 321 -25.49 -12.62 -12.10
N ILE A 322 -25.92 -13.71 -11.45
CA ILE A 322 -25.69 -13.95 -10.02
C ILE A 322 -25.01 -15.31 -9.84
N LYS A 323 -23.76 -15.30 -9.35
CA LYS A 323 -22.98 -16.51 -9.07
C LYS A 323 -22.26 -16.39 -7.71
N PRO A 324 -22.99 -16.57 -6.60
CA PRO A 324 -22.40 -16.52 -5.26
C PRO A 324 -21.58 -17.78 -4.97
N ARG A 325 -20.57 -17.64 -4.11
CA ARG A 325 -19.82 -18.77 -3.53
C ARG A 325 -20.14 -18.88 -2.04
N ARG A 326 -20.16 -20.11 -1.52
CA ARG A 326 -20.36 -20.34 -0.07
C ARG A 326 -19.07 -20.17 0.72
N GLU A 327 -17.94 -20.49 0.10
CA GLU A 327 -16.62 -20.46 0.71
C GLU A 327 -15.72 -19.47 -0.04
N TRP A 328 -14.74 -18.93 0.69
CA TRP A 328 -13.72 -18.09 0.11
C TRP A 328 -12.58 -18.97 -0.35
N MET A 329 -12.13 -18.76 -1.58
CA MET A 329 -10.96 -19.42 -2.13
C MET A 329 -9.84 -18.40 -2.35
N PRO A 330 -8.60 -18.72 -1.99
CA PRO A 330 -7.46 -17.82 -2.17
C PRO A 330 -7.17 -17.54 -3.64
N SER A 331 -7.01 -18.60 -4.42
CA SER A 331 -6.72 -18.56 -5.86
C SER A 331 -8.00 -18.63 -6.71
N GLU A 332 -7.88 -18.17 -7.95
CA GLU A 332 -8.94 -18.24 -8.96
C GLU A 332 -8.42 -19.06 -10.14
N THR A 333 -9.22 -20.01 -10.62
CA THR A 333 -8.86 -20.77 -11.82
C THR A 333 -8.94 -19.88 -13.06
N GLU A 334 -8.21 -20.22 -14.12
CA GLU A 334 -8.27 -19.47 -15.39
C GLU A 334 -9.71 -19.35 -15.92
N GLU A 335 -10.46 -20.45 -15.96
CA GLU A 335 -11.86 -20.47 -16.41
C GLU A 335 -12.76 -19.53 -15.58
N SER A 336 -12.67 -19.59 -14.26
CA SER A 336 -13.52 -18.78 -13.39
C SER A 336 -13.12 -17.30 -13.37
N ARG A 337 -11.84 -17.01 -13.58
CA ARG A 337 -11.33 -15.64 -13.80
C ARG A 337 -11.85 -15.08 -15.12
N GLU A 338 -11.78 -15.85 -16.20
CA GLU A 338 -12.28 -15.44 -17.52
C GLU A 338 -13.79 -15.19 -17.50
N GLU A 339 -14.56 -16.09 -16.88
CA GLU A 339 -16.00 -15.91 -16.66
C GLU A 339 -16.27 -14.62 -15.88
N TYR A 340 -15.52 -14.36 -14.80
CA TYR A 340 -15.70 -13.14 -14.02
C TYR A 340 -15.45 -11.87 -14.84
N VAL A 341 -14.35 -11.82 -15.59
CA VAL A 341 -14.02 -10.71 -16.49
C VAL A 341 -15.10 -10.54 -17.57
N GLN A 342 -15.58 -11.63 -18.14
CA GLN A 342 -16.64 -11.61 -19.16
C GLN A 342 -17.98 -11.11 -18.60
N VAL A 343 -18.34 -11.48 -17.37
CA VAL A 343 -19.56 -11.00 -16.73
C VAL A 343 -19.46 -9.51 -16.44
N LEU A 344 -18.32 -9.04 -15.93
CA LEU A 344 -18.09 -7.61 -15.70
C LEU A 344 -18.18 -6.81 -17.01
N SER A 345 -17.56 -7.28 -18.09
CA SER A 345 -17.59 -6.59 -19.39
C SER A 345 -18.99 -6.54 -20.02
N ASN A 346 -19.85 -7.51 -19.70
CA ASN A 346 -21.21 -7.66 -20.21
C ASN A 346 -22.33 -7.22 -19.24
N SER A 347 -22.01 -6.53 -18.14
CA SER A 347 -23.00 -6.03 -17.17
C SER A 347 -23.04 -4.51 -17.09
N GLU A 348 -24.22 -3.88 -17.02
CA GLU A 348 -24.31 -2.42 -16.82
C GLU A 348 -23.87 -2.02 -15.41
N LEU A 349 -24.32 -2.77 -14.40
CA LEU A 349 -24.01 -2.55 -12.99
C LEU A 349 -23.24 -3.73 -12.38
N THR A 350 -22.38 -3.44 -11.41
CA THR A 350 -21.79 -4.46 -10.51
C THR A 350 -22.15 -4.12 -9.08
N PHE A 351 -22.79 -5.06 -8.37
CA PHE A 351 -23.15 -4.87 -6.98
C PHE A 351 -21.97 -5.15 -6.04
N ASN A 352 -21.70 -4.19 -5.16
CA ASN A 352 -20.60 -4.19 -4.20
C ASN A 352 -21.13 -4.01 -2.77
N PRO A 353 -21.89 -4.98 -2.24
CA PRO A 353 -22.25 -5.00 -0.83
C PRO A 353 -21.00 -5.17 0.04
N VAL A 354 -21.05 -4.63 1.25
CA VAL A 354 -19.93 -4.64 2.19
C VAL A 354 -19.51 -6.08 2.52
N GLY A 355 -18.20 -6.26 2.72
CA GLY A 355 -17.60 -7.49 3.23
C GLY A 355 -16.98 -7.25 4.59
N LEU A 356 -15.71 -7.66 4.74
CA LEU A 356 -14.89 -7.32 5.92
C LEU A 356 -14.56 -5.82 5.98
N ASN A 357 -14.42 -5.17 4.81
CA ASN A 357 -14.33 -3.73 4.66
C ASN A 357 -15.35 -3.25 3.61
N THR A 358 -15.70 -1.96 3.65
CA THR A 358 -16.55 -1.30 2.65
C THR A 358 -15.88 -1.26 1.28
N GLU A 359 -14.57 -0.94 1.24
CA GLU A 359 -13.79 -0.96 0.01
C GLU A 359 -13.41 -2.40 -0.34
N CYS A 360 -13.64 -2.82 -1.59
CA CYS A 360 -13.30 -4.15 -2.05
C CYS A 360 -12.83 -4.14 -3.52
N TYR A 361 -12.08 -5.16 -3.91
CA TYR A 361 -11.48 -5.28 -5.26
C TYR A 361 -12.51 -5.12 -6.39
N ARG A 362 -13.71 -5.69 -6.21
CA ARG A 362 -14.81 -5.66 -7.18
C ARG A 362 -15.19 -4.24 -7.63
N ILE A 363 -15.00 -3.24 -6.78
CA ILE A 363 -15.28 -1.84 -7.12
C ILE A 363 -14.35 -1.41 -8.26
N TYR A 364 -13.05 -1.63 -8.11
CA TYR A 364 -12.03 -1.25 -9.09
C TYR A 364 -12.04 -2.14 -10.33
N GLU A 365 -12.33 -3.42 -10.15
CA GLU A 365 -12.47 -4.41 -11.23
C GLU A 365 -13.64 -4.04 -12.15
N ALA A 366 -14.80 -3.70 -11.57
CA ALA A 366 -15.96 -3.22 -12.31
C ALA A 366 -15.66 -1.92 -13.09
N MET A 367 -15.01 -0.94 -12.44
CA MET A 367 -14.61 0.30 -13.10
C MET A 367 -13.66 0.07 -14.28
N SER A 368 -12.73 -0.88 -14.15
CA SER A 368 -11.76 -1.20 -15.20
C SER A 368 -12.40 -1.72 -16.50
N LEU A 369 -13.54 -2.40 -16.37
CA LEU A 369 -14.33 -2.95 -17.48
C LEU A 369 -15.57 -2.12 -17.81
N GLY A 370 -15.73 -0.95 -17.17
CA GLY A 370 -16.84 -0.04 -17.41
C GLY A 370 -18.19 -0.49 -16.86
N SER A 371 -18.25 -1.51 -16.00
CA SER A 371 -19.48 -1.84 -15.24
C SER A 371 -19.59 -0.92 -14.04
N VAL A 372 -20.72 -0.23 -13.88
CA VAL A 372 -20.83 0.82 -12.85
C VAL A 372 -20.95 0.19 -11.46
N PRO A 373 -20.03 0.47 -10.54
CA PRO A 373 -20.15 -0.01 -9.17
C PRO A 373 -21.39 0.59 -8.49
N VAL A 374 -22.23 -0.28 -7.92
CA VAL A 374 -23.21 0.08 -6.90
C VAL A 374 -22.64 -0.34 -5.56
N ILE A 375 -22.22 0.64 -4.77
CA ILE A 375 -21.42 0.44 -3.56
C ILE A 375 -22.29 0.70 -2.35
N GLU A 376 -22.29 -0.23 -1.41
CA GLU A 376 -22.92 -0.03 -0.11
C GLU A 376 -22.05 0.89 0.75
N ASP A 377 -22.47 2.15 0.88
CA ASP A 377 -21.79 3.22 1.61
C ASP A 377 -22.09 3.15 3.11
N VAL A 378 -21.62 2.07 3.74
CA VAL A 378 -21.80 1.76 5.16
C VAL A 378 -20.46 1.45 5.79
N LEU A 379 -20.18 2.04 6.96
CA LEU A 379 -18.99 1.71 7.74
C LEU A 379 -19.08 0.27 8.25
N THR A 380 -18.05 -0.53 7.98
CA THR A 380 -17.89 -1.86 8.59
C THR A 380 -17.40 -1.74 10.03
N PRO A 381 -17.59 -2.78 10.88
CA PRO A 381 -17.02 -2.80 12.22
C PRO A 381 -15.50 -2.61 12.20
N GLY A 382 -14.97 -1.87 13.18
CA GLY A 382 -13.55 -1.60 13.31
C GLY A 382 -13.25 -0.13 13.61
N LEU A 383 -12.01 0.28 13.35
CA LEU A 383 -11.50 1.63 13.60
C LEU A 383 -11.33 2.42 12.30
N CYS A 384 -12.11 2.12 11.27
CA CYS A 384 -11.96 2.73 9.94
C CYS A 384 -12.53 4.15 9.84
N GLN A 385 -13.14 4.67 10.90
CA GLN A 385 -13.75 5.99 10.88
C GLN A 385 -12.67 7.09 10.93
N ALA A 386 -12.83 8.13 10.11
CA ALA A 386 -12.03 9.36 10.22
C ALA A 386 -12.13 10.00 11.63
N ARG A 387 -11.10 10.74 12.04
CA ARG A 387 -11.11 11.44 13.34
C ARG A 387 -12.19 12.52 13.36
N SER A 388 -12.87 12.65 14.51
CA SER A 388 -13.87 13.69 14.72
C SER A 388 -13.21 15.08 14.71
N GLY A 389 -13.66 15.97 13.83
CA GLY A 389 -13.12 17.34 13.70
C GLY A 389 -12.49 17.67 12.34
N ASP A 390 -12.32 16.68 11.45
CA ASP A 390 -11.92 16.94 10.07
C ASP A 390 -13.03 17.72 9.35
N SER A 391 -12.74 18.98 9.04
CA SER A 391 -13.71 19.91 8.45
C SER A 391 -14.16 19.45 7.05
N HIS A 392 -15.46 19.20 6.93
CA HIS A 392 -16.32 19.37 5.75
C HIS A 392 -16.10 18.55 4.45
N PHE A 393 -15.07 17.71 4.28
CA PHE A 393 -14.86 17.06 2.96
C PHE A 393 -14.57 15.55 2.90
N LEU A 394 -14.41 14.81 4.00
CA LEU A 394 -13.90 13.43 3.92
C LEU A 394 -14.68 12.46 4.83
N THR A 395 -15.93 12.17 4.44
CA THR A 395 -16.77 11.20 5.15
C THR A 395 -16.31 9.78 4.83
N SER A 396 -15.69 9.08 5.78
CA SER A 396 -15.56 7.63 5.72
C SER A 396 -16.95 6.98 5.65
N PRO A 397 -17.11 5.84 4.96
CA PRO A 397 -16.08 5.12 4.20
C PRO A 397 -15.90 5.67 2.77
N LEU A 398 -14.96 5.09 2.01
CA LEU A 398 -14.70 5.37 0.60
C LEU A 398 -14.19 6.78 0.35
N ARG A 399 -13.41 7.33 1.29
CA ARG A 399 -12.89 8.70 1.25
C ARG A 399 -12.26 9.07 -0.08
N LEU A 400 -11.38 8.20 -0.59
CA LEU A 400 -10.64 8.47 -1.82
C LEU A 400 -11.58 8.54 -3.04
N LEU A 401 -12.56 7.63 -3.14
CA LEU A 401 -13.54 7.65 -4.23
C LEU A 401 -14.41 8.92 -4.17
N LYS A 402 -14.80 9.35 -2.96
CA LYS A 402 -15.58 10.59 -2.74
C LYS A 402 -14.74 11.83 -3.05
N GLU A 403 -13.49 11.90 -2.58
CA GLU A 403 -12.53 12.98 -2.85
C GLU A 403 -12.35 13.22 -4.36
N PHE A 404 -12.26 12.14 -5.14
CA PHE A 404 -12.09 12.21 -6.59
C PHE A 404 -13.42 12.20 -7.38
N ASN A 405 -14.56 12.34 -6.71
CA ASN A 405 -15.91 12.35 -7.31
C ASN A 405 -16.12 11.16 -8.27
N ALA A 406 -15.94 9.94 -7.75
CA ALA A 406 -16.11 8.73 -8.55
C ALA A 406 -17.54 8.63 -9.13
N PRO A 407 -17.70 8.34 -10.44
CA PRO A 407 -19.02 8.22 -11.09
C PRO A 407 -19.66 6.84 -10.79
N VAL A 408 -19.85 6.56 -9.50
CA VAL A 408 -20.41 5.32 -8.95
C VAL A 408 -21.79 5.60 -8.35
N ILE A 409 -22.54 4.54 -8.02
CA ILE A 409 -23.77 4.67 -7.23
C ILE A 409 -23.47 4.29 -5.79
N TYR A 410 -23.81 5.16 -4.85
CA TYR A 410 -23.79 4.83 -3.43
C TYR A 410 -25.20 4.46 -2.96
N VAL A 411 -25.33 3.36 -2.22
CA VAL A 411 -26.56 2.95 -1.55
C VAL A 411 -26.28 2.76 -0.07
N LYS A 412 -27.29 2.94 0.78
CA LYS A 412 -27.17 2.71 2.24
C LYS A 412 -28.00 1.51 2.70
N ASN A 413 -29.03 1.14 1.96
CA ASN A 413 -29.93 0.07 2.32
C ASN A 413 -30.47 -0.67 1.08
N TRP A 414 -29.95 -1.88 0.85
CA TRP A 414 -30.39 -2.75 -0.24
C TRP A 414 -31.89 -3.06 -0.23
N THR A 415 -32.53 -3.12 0.94
CA THR A 415 -33.96 -3.45 1.07
C THR A 415 -34.87 -2.34 0.55
N GLN A 416 -34.41 -1.08 0.63
CA GLN A 416 -35.21 0.08 0.24
C GLN A 416 -34.88 0.57 -1.17
N GLU A 417 -33.63 0.38 -1.62
CA GLU A 417 -33.11 1.08 -2.79
C GLU A 417 -33.01 0.21 -4.04
N ILE A 418 -32.95 -1.13 -3.91
CA ILE A 418 -32.57 -1.98 -5.05
C ILE A 418 -33.56 -1.96 -6.21
N ASP A 419 -34.86 -2.05 -5.94
CA ASP A 419 -35.89 -2.08 -7.00
C ASP A 419 -35.99 -0.73 -7.70
N LEU A 420 -35.90 0.37 -6.94
CA LEU A 420 -35.89 1.72 -7.51
C LEU A 420 -34.66 1.95 -8.38
N LEU A 421 -33.50 1.45 -7.94
CA LEU A 421 -32.25 1.54 -8.68
C LEU A 421 -32.31 0.73 -9.98
N LEU A 422 -32.79 -0.53 -9.92
CA LEU A 422 -32.91 -1.40 -11.09
C LEU A 422 -33.97 -0.89 -12.06
N HIS A 423 -35.08 -0.35 -11.57
CA HIS A 423 -36.08 0.32 -12.40
C HIS A 423 -35.48 1.49 -13.17
N LYS A 424 -34.78 2.38 -12.47
CA LYS A 424 -34.09 3.51 -13.09
C LYS A 424 -33.10 3.05 -14.17
N GLU A 425 -32.27 2.06 -13.87
CA GLU A 425 -31.29 1.54 -14.83
C GLU A 425 -31.95 0.89 -16.06
N ALA A 426 -33.05 0.16 -15.84
CA ALA A 426 -33.81 -0.48 -16.91
C ALA A 426 -34.44 0.54 -17.88
N THR A 427 -34.76 1.75 -17.40
CA THR A 427 -35.35 2.83 -18.21
C THR A 427 -34.34 3.68 -18.98
N LEU A 428 -33.03 3.56 -18.71
CA LEU A 428 -32.01 4.30 -19.45
C LEU A 428 -31.94 3.86 -20.91
N SER A 429 -31.78 4.83 -21.80
CA SER A 429 -31.51 4.60 -23.22
C SER A 429 -30.12 4.00 -23.45
N ASP A 430 -29.93 3.34 -24.60
CA ASP A 430 -28.63 2.80 -24.98
C ASP A 430 -27.55 3.89 -25.05
N LEU A 431 -27.90 5.11 -25.46
CA LEU A 431 -26.96 6.24 -25.51
C LEU A 431 -26.49 6.63 -24.11
N GLU A 432 -27.40 6.73 -23.13
CA GLU A 432 -27.06 7.06 -21.74
C GLU A 432 -26.15 6.01 -21.12
N ARG A 433 -26.42 4.72 -21.36
CA ARG A 433 -25.58 3.60 -20.88
C ARG A 433 -24.17 3.68 -21.46
N LYS A 434 -24.04 3.90 -22.76
CA LYS A 434 -22.74 4.07 -23.44
C LYS A 434 -21.96 5.26 -22.89
N MET A 435 -22.62 6.41 -22.74
CA MET A 435 -21.98 7.62 -22.20
C MET A 435 -21.51 7.45 -20.77
N ARG A 436 -22.31 6.76 -19.93
CA ARG A 436 -21.96 6.46 -18.54
C ARG A 436 -20.75 5.53 -18.46
N ARG A 437 -20.73 4.48 -19.27
CA ARG A 437 -19.59 3.54 -19.39
C ARG A 437 -18.31 4.24 -19.82
N LYS A 438 -18.39 5.10 -20.85
CA LYS A 438 -17.27 5.91 -21.32
C LYS A 438 -16.72 6.78 -20.19
N THR A 439 -17.62 7.52 -19.52
CA THR A 439 -17.27 8.40 -18.40
C THR A 439 -16.57 7.63 -17.28
N LEU A 440 -17.06 6.44 -16.92
CA LEU A 440 -16.48 5.61 -15.88
C LEU A 440 -15.07 5.12 -16.21
N VAL A 441 -14.88 4.59 -17.43
CA VAL A 441 -13.58 4.07 -17.89
C VAL A 441 -12.54 5.19 -17.99
N GLU A 442 -12.93 6.34 -18.55
CA GLU A 442 -12.08 7.53 -18.62
C GLU A 442 -11.74 8.06 -17.22
N TRP A 443 -12.73 8.09 -16.31
CA TRP A 443 -12.51 8.50 -14.93
C TRP A 443 -11.53 7.57 -14.22
N TYR A 444 -11.67 6.24 -14.35
CA TYR A 444 -10.81 5.28 -13.66
C TYR A 444 -9.38 5.32 -14.20
N SER A 445 -9.20 5.44 -15.52
CA SER A 445 -7.89 5.68 -16.13
C SER A 445 -7.25 6.97 -15.58
N GLY A 446 -8.02 8.06 -15.53
CA GLY A 446 -7.60 9.33 -14.94
C GLY A 446 -7.28 9.23 -13.44
N PHE A 447 -8.03 8.43 -12.69
CA PHE A 447 -7.82 8.18 -11.27
C PHE A 447 -6.47 7.49 -11.03
N LYS A 448 -6.15 6.43 -11.78
CA LYS A 448 -4.84 5.75 -11.70
C LYS A 448 -3.69 6.72 -11.95
N MET A 449 -3.82 7.59 -12.98
CA MET A 449 -2.82 8.63 -13.27
C MET A 449 -2.66 9.63 -12.10
N ARG A 450 -3.76 10.09 -11.51
CA ARG A 450 -3.71 11.00 -10.35
C ARG A 450 -3.07 10.35 -9.13
N MET A 451 -3.30 9.06 -8.91
CA MET A 451 -2.65 8.31 -7.84
C MET A 451 -1.15 8.12 -8.08
N ARG A 452 -0.74 7.85 -9.33
CA ARG A 452 0.67 7.85 -9.74
C ARG A 452 1.33 9.20 -9.47
N ASP A 453 0.70 10.28 -9.92
CA ASP A 453 1.23 11.63 -9.75
C ASP A 453 1.31 12.00 -8.26
N ARG A 454 0.30 11.62 -7.46
CA ARG A 454 0.30 11.79 -5.99
C ARG A 454 1.48 11.07 -5.35
N LEU A 455 1.72 9.80 -5.69
CA LEU A 455 2.87 9.03 -5.20
C LEU A 455 4.20 9.72 -5.55
N VAL A 456 4.42 10.03 -6.83
CA VAL A 456 5.67 10.63 -7.32
C VAL A 456 5.92 11.98 -6.64
N ASN A 457 4.90 12.83 -6.56
CA ASN A 457 5.04 14.15 -5.94
C ASN A 457 5.37 14.05 -4.44
N ILE A 458 4.71 13.15 -3.71
CA ILE A 458 4.98 12.95 -2.28
C ILE A 458 6.39 12.40 -2.07
N LEU A 459 6.86 11.46 -2.90
CA LEU A 459 8.24 10.96 -2.81
C LEU A 459 9.25 12.07 -3.12
N LEU A 460 9.03 12.86 -4.18
CA LEU A 460 9.89 14.00 -4.51
C LEU A 460 9.96 15.03 -3.37
N SER A 461 8.82 15.38 -2.78
CA SER A 461 8.77 16.34 -1.68
C SER A 461 9.39 15.81 -0.39
N THR A 462 9.24 14.51 -0.12
CA THR A 462 9.63 13.89 1.15
C THR A 462 11.10 13.41 1.14
N PHE A 463 11.59 12.93 0.00
CA PHE A 463 12.92 12.33 -0.11
C PHE A 463 13.98 13.33 -0.58
N PHE A 464 13.62 14.21 -1.52
CA PHE A 464 14.62 14.96 -2.31
C PHE A 464 14.47 16.48 -2.20
N THR A 465 13.40 16.98 -1.60
CA THR A 465 13.30 18.42 -1.33
C THR A 465 14.06 18.73 -0.04
N SER A 466 15.07 19.59 -0.15
CA SER A 466 15.83 20.06 1.01
C SER A 466 14.87 20.81 1.93
N SER A 467 14.71 20.36 3.17
CA SER A 467 14.25 21.25 4.23
C SER A 467 15.27 22.39 4.28
N VAL A 468 14.89 23.58 3.82
CA VAL A 468 15.59 24.81 4.19
C VAL A 468 15.55 24.81 5.71
N ARG A 469 16.68 24.48 6.34
CA ARG A 469 16.84 24.50 7.79
C ARG A 469 16.83 25.93 8.29
#